data_AF-A0A7K0DQH7-F1
#
_entry.id   AF-A0A7K0DQH7-F1
#
_cell.length_a   1.000
_cell.length_b   1.000
_cell.length_c   1.000
_cell.angle_alpha   90.00
_cell.angle_beta   90.00
_cell.angle_gamma   90.00
#
_symmetry.space_group_name_H-M   'P 1'
#
loop_
_entity.id
_entity.type
_entity.pdbx_description
1 polymer ?
#
loop_
_entity_poly.entity_id
_entity_poly.type
_entity_poly.pdbx_seq_one_letter_code
_entity_poly.pdbx_strand_id
1 'polypeptide(L)' 'MSMDPDPHRVPDLEPGGGVRPGSTPPDTAQTSGLSAPEPRTRRHFPPTGIAVIAAVVVLVAVFVAVAVALIWMIVS' A
#
# COMPACT_ATOMS: atom_id res chain seq x y z
N MET A 1 -28.20 -9.42 -64.07
CA MET A 1 -27.93 -7.98 -63.91
C MET A 1 -27.73 -7.70 -62.43
N SER A 2 -26.49 -7.44 -62.02
CA SER A 2 -26.21 -6.96 -60.66
C SER A 2 -26.51 -5.46 -60.65
N MET A 3 -27.43 -4.99 -59.79
CA MET A 3 -27.58 -3.56 -59.50
C MET A 3 -26.35 -3.17 -58.69
N ASP A 4 -25.34 -2.60 -59.35
CA ASP A 4 -24.22 -1.97 -58.67
C ASP A 4 -24.70 -0.58 -58.18
N PRO A 5 -24.90 -0.37 -56.87
CA PRO A 5 -25.38 0.91 -56.38
C PRO A 5 -24.25 1.93 -56.43
N ASP A 6 -24.46 3.03 -57.16
CA ASP A 6 -23.51 4.14 -57.30
C ASP A 6 -23.14 4.72 -55.90
N PRO A 7 -21.89 4.56 -55.43
CA PRO A 7 -21.46 4.93 -54.08
C PRO A 7 -21.45 6.45 -53.83
N HIS A 8 -21.65 7.27 -54.86
CA HIS A 8 -21.71 8.72 -54.75
C HIS A 8 -23.14 9.28 -54.55
N ARG A 9 -24.16 8.41 -54.51
CA ARG A 9 -25.54 8.76 -54.15
C ARG A 9 -26.04 7.92 -52.99
N VAL A 10 -25.43 8.09 -51.84
CA VAL A 10 -26.06 7.73 -50.55
C VAL A 10 -26.74 8.98 -49.98
N PRO A 11 -28.08 9.02 -49.89
CA PRO A 11 -28.74 10.02 -49.08
C PRO A 11 -28.43 9.73 -47.60
N ASP A 12 -27.69 10.66 -46.98
CA ASP A 12 -27.68 10.92 -45.54
C ASP A 12 -27.13 9.84 -44.59
N LEU A 13 -25.92 9.33 -44.84
CA LEU A 13 -25.18 8.54 -43.85
C LEU A 13 -23.68 8.82 -43.94
N GLU A 14 -23.15 9.72 -43.10
CA GLU A 14 -21.71 9.77 -42.82
C GLU A 14 -21.34 8.41 -42.16
N PRO A 15 -20.48 7.57 -42.78
CA PRO A 15 -20.07 6.29 -42.19
C PRO A 15 -19.07 6.54 -41.06
N GLY A 16 -19.58 7.05 -39.94
CA GLY A 16 -18.74 7.46 -38.82
C GLY A 16 -19.53 7.80 -37.56
N GLY A 17 -20.77 7.30 -37.44
CA GLY A 17 -21.73 7.51 -36.35
C GLY A 17 -21.10 7.87 -35.02
N GLY A 18 -20.82 9.16 -34.85
CA GLY A 18 -20.16 9.70 -33.68
C GLY A 18 -21.17 9.82 -32.57
N VAL A 19 -21.00 9.03 -31.52
CA VAL A 19 -21.76 9.25 -30.28
C VAL A 19 -21.29 10.55 -29.64
N ARG A 20 -22.23 11.38 -29.19
CA ARG A 20 -21.91 12.58 -28.40
C ARG A 20 -21.28 12.12 -27.08
N PRO A 21 -20.05 12.56 -26.72
CA PRO A 21 -19.48 12.21 -25.43
C PRO A 21 -20.33 12.80 -24.31
N GLY A 22 -20.94 11.94 -23.51
CA GLY A 22 -21.74 12.35 -22.36
C GLY A 22 -22.21 11.12 -21.57
N SER A 23 -21.86 11.10 -20.28
CA SER A 23 -22.26 10.14 -19.24
C SER A 23 -21.55 8.77 -19.20
N THR A 24 -20.25 8.81 -18.85
CA THR A 24 -19.53 7.87 -17.93
C THR A 24 -19.62 6.35 -18.17
N PRO A 25 -18.45 5.70 -18.28
CA PRO A 25 -17.99 4.89 -17.15
C PRO A 25 -17.30 5.84 -16.17
N PRO A 26 -17.57 5.79 -14.84
CA PRO A 26 -16.65 6.43 -13.91
C PRO A 26 -15.28 5.87 -14.22
N ASP A 27 -14.28 6.74 -14.35
CA ASP A 27 -12.89 6.32 -14.44
C ASP A 27 -12.71 5.23 -13.39
N THR A 28 -12.46 4.01 -13.89
CA THR A 28 -12.14 2.79 -13.14
C THR A 28 -11.52 3.22 -11.84
N ALA A 29 -12.17 2.89 -10.71
CA ALA A 29 -11.78 3.33 -9.37
C ALA A 29 -10.29 3.56 -9.39
N GLN A 30 -9.93 4.83 -9.62
CA GLN A 30 -8.54 5.19 -9.75
C GLN A 30 -7.98 4.63 -8.47
N THR A 31 -6.81 4.06 -8.59
CA THR A 31 -5.98 3.76 -7.46
C THR A 31 -5.62 5.08 -6.75
N SER A 32 -6.60 5.87 -6.33
CA SER A 32 -6.58 6.84 -5.24
C SER A 32 -6.22 6.18 -3.92
N GLY A 33 -5.99 4.86 -3.93
CA GLY A 33 -5.29 4.09 -2.89
C GLY A 33 -3.82 3.72 -3.19
N LEU A 34 -3.24 4.02 -4.36
CA LEU A 34 -1.80 3.79 -4.64
C LEU A 34 -0.89 4.91 -4.10
N SER A 35 -1.47 5.96 -3.56
CA SER A 35 -0.77 6.96 -2.75
C SER A 35 -1.72 7.48 -1.70
N ALA A 36 -2.21 6.60 -0.81
CA ALA A 36 -2.44 7.07 0.55
C ALA A 36 -1.12 7.73 0.97
N PRO A 37 -1.13 8.95 1.54
CA PRO A 37 0.09 9.54 2.09
C PRO A 37 0.69 8.48 3.00
N GLU A 38 1.81 7.88 2.57
CA GLU A 38 2.56 6.97 3.42
C GLU A 38 2.74 7.76 4.71
N PRO A 39 2.15 7.31 5.84
CA PRO A 39 2.31 8.04 7.08
C PRO A 39 3.81 8.09 7.24
N ARG A 40 4.42 9.29 7.11
CA ARG A 40 5.87 9.43 7.15
C ARG A 40 6.27 8.66 8.38
N THR A 41 6.92 7.51 8.19
CA THR A 41 7.27 6.64 9.31
C THR A 41 8.15 7.51 10.16
N ARG A 42 7.56 8.05 11.23
CA ARG A 42 8.23 9.01 12.07
C ARG A 42 9.33 8.13 12.66
N ARG A 43 10.60 8.41 12.33
CA ARG A 43 11.76 7.64 12.80
C ARG A 43 11.92 7.66 14.34
N HIS A 44 10.87 8.02 15.06
CA HIS A 44 10.77 7.97 16.49
C HIS A 44 10.30 6.57 16.84
N PHE A 45 11.20 5.79 17.43
CA PHE A 45 10.84 4.58 18.13
C PHE A 45 9.70 4.91 19.10
N PRO A 46 8.55 4.23 19.02
CA PRO A 46 7.43 4.53 19.91
C PRO A 46 7.90 4.37 21.36
N PRO A 47 7.39 5.18 22.30
CA PRO A 47 7.76 5.09 23.72
C PRO A 47 7.53 3.67 24.26
N THR A 48 6.54 2.96 23.73
CA THR A 48 6.29 1.53 24.00
C THR A 48 7.48 0.65 23.64
N GLY A 49 8.14 0.88 22.50
CA GLY A 49 9.34 0.14 22.10
C GLY A 49 10.52 0.39 23.03
N ILE A 50 10.69 1.64 23.48
CA ILE A 50 11.72 2.00 24.48
C ILE A 50 11.44 1.30 25.80
N ALA A 51 10.18 1.29 26.25
CA ALA A 51 9.77 0.61 27.48
C ALA A 51 10.04 -0.90 27.43
N VAL A 52 9.75 -1.56 26.30
CA VAL A 52 10.03 -2.99 26.11
C VAL A 52 11.54 -3.25 26.15
N ILE A 53 12.35 -2.45 25.46
CA ILE A 53 13.82 -2.59 25.49
C ILE A 53 14.34 -2.43 26.92
N ALA A 54 13.89 -1.41 27.65
CA ALA A 54 14.28 -1.19 29.04
C ALA A 54 13.90 -2.39 29.93
N ALA A 55 12.69 -2.94 29.78
CA ALA A 55 12.26 -4.12 30.52
C ALA A 55 13.14 -5.34 30.24
N VAL A 56 13.52 -5.57 28.98
CA VAL A 56 14.42 -6.66 28.59
C VAL A 56 15.81 -6.47 29.20
N VAL A 57 16.35 -5.25 29.16
CA VAL A 57 17.67 -4.94 29.77
C VAL A 57 17.65 -5.24 31.28
N VAL A 58 16.60 -4.83 31.98
CA VAL A 58 16.44 -5.12 33.41
C VAL A 58 16.37 -6.63 33.67
N LEU A 59 15.59 -7.36 32.87
CA LEU A 59 15.49 -8.81 33.00
C LEU A 59 16.85 -9.50 32.82
N VAL A 60 17.60 -9.13 31.79
CA VAL A 60 18.94 -9.67 31.53
C VAL A 60 19.89 -9.34 32.68
N ALA A 61 19.86 -8.11 33.19
CA ALA A 61 20.70 -7.68 34.31
C ALA A 61 20.44 -8.50 35.58
N VAL A 62 19.16 -8.78 35.90
CA VAL A 62 18.79 -9.67 37.01
C VAL A 62 19.34 -11.07 36.80
N PHE A 63 19.21 -11.61 35.59
CA PHE A 63 19.70 -12.95 35.28
C PHE A 63 21.22 -13.07 35.44
N VAL A 64 21.95 -12.07 34.94
CA VAL A 64 23.41 -11.99 35.10
C VAL A 64 23.80 -11.87 36.57
N ALA A 65 23.11 -11.04 37.35
CA ALA A 65 23.39 -10.88 38.78
C ALA A 65 23.22 -12.21 39.54
N VAL A 66 22.13 -12.95 39.27
CA VAL A 66 21.89 -14.27 39.85
C VAL A 66 22.98 -15.26 39.43
N ALA A 67 23.32 -15.32 38.15
CA ALA A 67 24.36 -16.21 37.66
C ALA A 67 25.71 -15.94 38.34
N VAL A 68 26.11 -14.67 38.45
CA VAL A 68 27.34 -14.26 39.13
C VAL A 68 27.30 -14.63 40.61
N ALA A 69 26.18 -14.39 41.30
CA ALA A 69 26.03 -14.75 42.71
C ALA A 69 26.15 -16.26 42.93
N LEU A 70 25.55 -17.07 42.07
CA LEU A 70 25.65 -18.54 42.12
C LEU A 70 27.09 -19.01 41.86
N ILE A 71 27.76 -18.46 40.85
CA ILE A 71 29.16 -18.80 40.56
C ILE A 71 30.04 -18.45 41.76
N TRP A 72 29.86 -17.26 42.32
CA TRP A 72 30.62 -16.81 43.48
C TRP A 72 30.41 -17.74 44.68
N MET A 73 29.16 -18.10 44.98
CA MET A 73 28.79 -19.05 46.05
C MET A 73 29.42 -20.44 45.86
N ILE A 74 29.60 -20.90 44.61
CA ILE A 74 30.20 -22.21 44.33
C ILE A 74 31.73 -22.19 44.52
N VAL A 75 32.36 -21.05 44.21
CA VAL A 75 33.82 -20.91 44.22
C VAL A 75 34.37 -20.51 45.59
N SER A 76 33.58 -19.81 46.42
CA SER A 76 33.91 -19.45 47.80
C SER A 76 33.76 -20.62 48.76
#